data_AF-A0A455UL80-F1
#
_entry.id   AF-A0A455UL80-F1
#
_cell.length_a   1.000
_cell.length_b   1.000
_cell.length_c   1.000
_cell.angle_alpha   90.00
_cell.angle_beta   90.00
_cell.angle_gamma   90.00
#
_symmetry.space_group_name_H-M   'P 1'
#
loop_
_entity.id
_entity.type
_entity.pdbx_description
1 polymer ?
#
loop_
_entity_poly.entity_id
_entity_poly.type
_entity_poly.pdbx_seq_one_letter_code
_entity_poly.pdbx_strand_id
1 'polypeptide(L)'
;MFSLPGRADYAKSYAQQYESLLDVLAHAGLEVTWLDNQSGCKGVCDGVTTKALSPEEYASLCQDGRCLDEALVQALTKQISGTSADQVVVLHQLGNHGPSYYQRYPDDYERFVPACTTADLAKCSRDDITNSYDNAILYTDTVLDQVIEMLKRQDDYATAMIYLSDHGESLGEKAYICTVFLCHCSR
;
A
#
# COMPACT_ATOMS: atom_id res chain seq x y z
N MET A 1 2.14 15.73 -7.19
CA MET A 1 2.76 15.16 -5.98
C MET A 1 3.88 16.10 -5.55
N PHE A 2 4.03 16.30 -4.25
CA PHE A 2 4.77 17.41 -3.64
C PHE A 2 6.27 17.32 -3.92
N SER A 3 6.72 18.01 -4.96
CA SER A 3 8.13 18.29 -5.23
C SER A 3 8.27 19.80 -5.20
N LEU A 4 9.34 20.33 -4.61
CA LEU A 4 9.60 21.79 -4.60
C LEU A 4 9.62 22.38 -6.03
N PRO A 5 10.22 21.71 -7.04
CA PRO A 5 10.08 22.08 -8.45
C PRO A 5 8.66 21.99 -9.02
N GLY A 6 7.70 21.40 -8.31
CA GLY A 6 6.39 21.07 -8.86
C GLY A 6 6.43 19.90 -9.84
N ARG A 7 5.32 19.67 -10.55
CA ARG A 7 5.17 18.54 -11.51
C ARG A 7 5.87 18.80 -12.84
N ALA A 8 5.81 20.03 -13.35
CA ALA A 8 6.32 20.39 -14.68
C ALA A 8 7.85 20.28 -14.75
N ASP A 9 8.53 20.64 -13.67
CA ASP A 9 9.99 20.71 -13.59
C ASP A 9 10.60 19.55 -12.78
N TYR A 10 9.83 18.47 -12.58
CA TYR A 10 10.33 17.28 -11.90
C TYR A 10 11.42 16.57 -12.72
N ALA A 11 12.56 16.32 -12.08
CA ALA A 11 13.63 15.48 -12.61
C ALA A 11 13.98 14.38 -11.59
N LYS A 12 14.21 13.15 -12.05
CA LYS A 12 14.62 12.05 -11.16
C LYS A 12 15.92 12.35 -10.42
N SER A 13 16.86 13.02 -11.07
CA SER A 13 18.12 13.47 -10.47
C SER A 13 17.92 14.47 -9.33
N TYR A 14 16.86 15.29 -9.39
CA TYR A 14 16.48 16.16 -8.29
C TYR A 14 16.11 15.32 -7.07
N ALA A 15 15.22 14.34 -7.21
CA ALA A 15 14.82 13.49 -6.07
C ALA A 15 15.98 12.73 -5.41
N GLN A 16 17.08 12.48 -6.12
CA GLN A 16 18.27 11.78 -5.60
C GLN A 16 19.27 12.71 -4.89
N GLN A 17 19.11 14.03 -4.99
CA GLN A 17 20.02 15.01 -4.43
C GLN A 17 19.51 15.66 -3.14
N TYR A 18 18.29 15.30 -2.71
CA TYR A 18 17.62 15.89 -1.56
C TYR A 18 17.16 14.78 -0.61
N GLU A 19 17.09 15.14 0.67
CA GLU A 19 16.51 14.29 1.70
C GLU A 19 15.02 14.03 1.42
N SER A 20 14.62 12.77 1.60
CA SER A 20 13.23 12.37 1.61
C SER A 20 12.55 12.80 2.91
N LEU A 21 11.21 12.65 2.97
CA LEU A 21 10.49 12.85 4.22
C LEU A 21 11.00 11.91 5.33
N LEU A 22 11.37 10.67 4.98
CA LEU A 22 11.83 9.68 5.97
C LEU A 22 13.18 10.08 6.57
N ASP A 23 14.08 10.64 5.76
CA ASP A 23 15.37 11.16 6.22
C ASP A 23 15.18 12.31 7.21
N VAL A 24 14.30 13.26 6.88
CA VAL A 24 14.01 14.41 7.75
C VAL A 24 13.40 13.96 9.08
N LEU A 25 12.50 12.98 9.06
CA LEU A 25 11.89 12.43 10.28
C LEU A 25 12.93 11.69 11.14
N ALA A 26 13.82 10.91 10.52
CA ALA A 26 14.91 10.22 11.23
C ALA A 26 15.90 11.23 11.84
N HIS A 27 16.27 12.28 11.11
CA HIS A 27 17.11 13.37 11.62
C HIS A 27 16.46 14.14 12.78
N ALA A 28 15.12 14.20 12.83
CA ALA A 28 14.38 14.76 13.96
C ALA A 28 14.38 13.84 15.20
N GLY A 29 14.95 12.63 15.11
CA GLY A 29 15.09 11.69 16.22
C GLY A 29 13.95 10.66 16.31
N LEU A 30 13.08 10.57 15.30
CA LEU A 30 12.00 9.59 15.26
C LEU A 30 12.53 8.23 14.78
N GLU A 31 12.01 7.15 15.35
CA GLU A 31 12.27 5.80 14.82
C GLU A 31 11.44 5.56 13.56
N VAL A 32 12.10 5.56 12.40
CA VAL A 32 11.43 5.34 11.11
C VAL A 32 11.61 3.90 10.65
N THR A 33 10.49 3.21 10.42
CA THR A 33 10.47 1.83 9.92
C THR A 33 9.59 1.70 8.68
N TRP A 34 10.08 1.01 7.66
CA TRP A 34 9.33 0.64 6.45
C TRP A 34 9.00 -0.85 6.46
N LEU A 35 7.72 -1.20 6.51
CA LEU A 35 7.22 -2.57 6.40
C LEU A 35 6.68 -2.78 4.98
N ASP A 36 7.28 -3.71 4.23
CA ASP A 36 7.04 -3.89 2.80
C ASP A 36 6.31 -5.20 2.50
N ASN A 37 5.17 -5.10 1.80
CA ASN A 37 4.45 -6.23 1.20
C ASN A 37 4.39 -6.12 -0.34
N GLN A 38 5.39 -5.47 -0.95
CA GLN A 38 5.38 -5.12 -2.35
C GLN A 38 6.75 -5.47 -3.00
N SER A 39 6.96 -5.04 -4.23
CA SER A 39 8.25 -5.12 -4.94
C SER A 39 9.31 -4.12 -4.43
N GLY A 40 9.24 -3.67 -3.19
CA GLY A 40 10.18 -2.75 -2.55
C GLY A 40 9.90 -1.25 -2.74
N CYS A 41 10.63 -0.43 -1.97
CA CYS A 41 10.38 1.00 -1.74
C CYS A 41 10.96 1.98 -2.78
N LYS A 42 11.54 1.47 -3.88
CA LYS A 42 12.12 2.28 -4.98
C LYS A 42 13.18 3.32 -4.54
N GLY A 43 13.92 3.01 -3.48
CA GLY A 43 14.98 3.86 -2.90
C GLY A 43 14.50 4.89 -1.88
N VAL A 44 13.17 5.01 -1.65
CA VAL A 44 12.60 5.96 -0.67
C VAL A 44 12.92 5.55 0.77
N CYS A 45 13.08 4.25 1.02
CA CYS A 45 13.41 3.69 2.33
C CYS A 45 14.92 3.52 2.56
N ASP A 46 15.77 4.02 1.65
CA ASP A 46 17.22 3.95 1.83
C ASP A 46 17.61 4.76 3.08
N GLY A 47 18.40 4.16 3.97
CA GLY A 47 18.85 4.83 5.20
C GLY A 47 17.95 4.65 6.43
N VAL A 48 16.75 4.08 6.28
CA VAL A 48 15.87 3.75 7.41
C VAL A 48 15.70 2.23 7.60
N THR A 49 15.19 1.83 8.75
CA THR A 49 14.93 0.40 9.03
C THR A 49 13.88 -0.12 8.07
N THR A 50 14.21 -1.13 7.28
CA THR A 50 13.28 -1.71 6.30
C THR A 50 13.14 -3.21 6.54
N LYS A 51 11.89 -3.71 6.54
CA LYS A 51 11.55 -5.11 6.75
C LYS A 51 10.56 -5.54 5.68
N ALA A 52 10.92 -6.54 4.89
CA ALA A 52 9.95 -7.24 4.05
C ALA A 52 9.18 -8.26 4.90
N LEU A 53 7.93 -8.53 4.55
CA LEU A 53 7.19 -9.62 5.18
C LEU A 53 7.85 -10.97 4.89
N SER A 54 8.02 -11.80 5.92
CA SER A 54 8.48 -13.18 5.78
C SER A 54 7.27 -14.09 5.55
N PRO A 55 7.22 -14.85 4.44
CA PRO A 55 6.18 -15.83 4.20
C PRO A 55 6.10 -16.90 5.31
N GLU A 56 7.23 -17.24 5.94
CA GLU A 56 7.28 -18.20 7.04
C GLU A 56 6.66 -17.65 8.32
N GLU A 57 6.88 -16.37 8.62
CA GLU A 57 6.35 -15.72 9.82
C GLU A 57 4.83 -15.47 9.73
N TYR A 58 4.32 -15.23 8.53
CA TYR A 58 2.91 -14.92 8.26
C TYR A 58 2.24 -15.98 7.36
N ALA A 59 2.57 -17.25 7.55
CA ALA A 59 2.19 -18.35 6.65
C ALA A 59 0.68 -18.50 6.39
N SER A 60 -0.19 -18.08 7.32
CA SER A 60 -1.65 -18.09 7.10
C SER A 60 -2.13 -17.02 6.12
N LEU A 61 -1.34 -15.96 5.95
CA LEU A 61 -1.65 -14.81 5.09
C LEU A 61 -0.76 -14.79 3.84
N CYS A 62 0.25 -15.66 3.77
CA CYS A 62 1.21 -15.74 2.69
C CYS A 62 1.12 -17.07 1.95
N GLN A 63 0.80 -17.03 0.66
CA GLN A 63 0.74 -18.21 -0.21
C GLN A 63 1.42 -17.91 -1.55
N ASP A 64 2.13 -18.90 -2.10
CA ASP A 64 2.80 -18.82 -3.40
C ASP A 64 3.68 -17.56 -3.60
N GLY A 65 4.40 -17.18 -2.54
CA GLY A 65 5.32 -16.04 -2.56
C GLY A 65 4.62 -14.67 -2.52
N ARG A 66 3.36 -14.62 -2.10
CA ARG A 66 2.59 -13.37 -1.95
C ARG A 66 1.89 -13.36 -0.61
N CYS A 67 1.79 -12.19 0.00
CA CYS A 67 1.05 -12.03 1.25
C CYS A 67 -0.12 -11.08 1.07
N LEU A 68 -1.20 -11.37 1.79
CA LEU A 68 -2.31 -10.47 1.99
C LEU A 68 -1.90 -9.32 2.93
N ASP A 69 -2.42 -8.12 2.70
CA ASP A 69 -2.00 -6.91 3.44
C ASP A 69 -2.32 -6.92 4.94
N GLU A 70 -3.22 -7.79 5.42
CA GLU A 70 -3.41 -8.06 6.85
C GLU A 70 -2.11 -8.46 7.56
N ALA A 71 -1.14 -9.03 6.84
CA ALA A 71 0.16 -9.37 7.41
C ALA A 71 0.95 -8.12 7.82
N LEU A 72 0.74 -6.97 7.16
CA LEU A 72 1.31 -5.69 7.58
C LEU A 72 0.75 -5.21 8.92
N VAL A 73 -0.53 -5.51 9.21
CA VAL A 73 -1.15 -5.17 10.51
C VAL A 73 -0.51 -5.97 11.64
N GLN A 74 -0.26 -7.26 11.40
CA GLN A 74 0.44 -8.10 12.37
C GLN A 74 1.89 -7.65 12.57
N ALA A 75 2.60 -7.31 11.49
CA ALA A 75 3.95 -6.78 11.54
C ALA A 75 4.01 -5.43 12.27
N LEU A 76 3.04 -4.54 12.05
CA LEU A 76 2.93 -3.26 12.75
C LEU A 76 2.74 -3.46 14.25
N THR A 77 1.84 -4.37 14.65
CA THR A 77 1.59 -4.68 16.06
C THR A 77 2.87 -5.14 16.76
N LYS A 78 3.68 -5.98 16.11
CA LYS A 78 4.99 -6.41 16.63
C LYS A 78 5.99 -5.26 16.70
N GLN A 79 6.01 -4.38 15.67
CA GLN A 79 6.95 -3.26 15.59
C GLN A 79 6.74 -2.26 16.75
N ILE A 80 5.50 -1.88 17.02
CA ILE A 80 5.19 -0.85 18.03
C ILE A 80 5.30 -1.37 19.47
N SER A 81 5.12 -2.67 19.68
CA SER A 81 5.23 -3.28 21.02
C SER A 81 6.67 -3.37 21.54
N GLY A 82 7.66 -3.05 20.70
CA GLY A 82 9.09 -3.29 20.97
C GLY A 82 9.85 -2.12 21.59
N THR A 83 9.24 -0.94 21.76
CA THR A 83 9.93 0.30 22.16
C THR A 83 8.96 1.31 22.77
N SER A 84 9.52 2.36 23.37
CA SER A 84 8.80 3.52 23.94
C SER A 84 9.10 4.83 23.20
N ALA A 85 9.90 4.77 22.13
CA ALA A 85 10.28 5.94 21.34
C ALA A 85 9.12 6.41 20.44
N ASP A 86 9.15 7.68 20.07
CA ASP A 86 8.26 8.21 19.02
C ASP A 86 8.65 7.58 17.67
N GLN A 87 7.64 7.04 16.95
CA GLN A 87 7.87 6.26 15.74
C GLN A 87 7.07 6.76 14.55
N VAL A 88 7.61 6.53 13.35
CA VAL A 88 6.86 6.57 12.09
C VAL A 88 7.03 5.23 11.40
N VAL A 89 5.93 4.49 11.27
CA VAL A 89 5.92 3.21 10.57
C VAL A 89 5.17 3.34 9.25
N VAL A 90 5.86 3.09 8.15
CA VAL A 90 5.27 3.04 6.81
C VAL A 90 4.82 1.61 6.51
N LEU A 91 3.54 1.43 6.18
CA LEU A 91 3.01 0.17 5.67
C LEU A 91 2.88 0.26 4.15
N HIS A 92 3.76 -0.40 3.42
CA HIS A 92 3.72 -0.42 1.95
C HIS A 92 2.92 -1.62 1.46
N GLN A 93 1.63 -1.35 1.23
CA GLN A 93 0.62 -2.32 0.82
C GLN A 93 0.80 -2.79 -0.63
N LEU A 94 0.32 -4.01 -0.90
CA LEU A 94 0.08 -4.48 -2.26
C LEU A 94 -1.17 -3.81 -2.85
N GLY A 95 -2.18 -3.57 -2.02
CA GLY A 95 -3.40 -2.81 -2.34
C GLY A 95 -4.14 -3.41 -3.54
N ASN A 96 -4.55 -2.54 -4.47
CA ASN A 96 -5.32 -2.91 -5.64
C ASN A 96 -4.46 -3.23 -6.88
N HIS A 97 -3.19 -3.63 -6.69
CA HIS A 97 -2.28 -3.86 -7.82
C HIS A 97 -2.79 -4.99 -8.73
N GLY A 98 -2.99 -4.65 -10.01
CA GLY A 98 -3.39 -5.58 -11.06
C GLY A 98 -2.21 -6.36 -11.67
N PRO A 99 -2.45 -7.16 -12.72
CA PRO A 99 -3.76 -7.46 -13.29
C PRO A 99 -4.54 -8.52 -12.48
N SER A 100 -3.92 -9.16 -11.49
CA SER A 100 -4.55 -10.22 -10.70
C SER A 100 -5.34 -9.69 -9.49
N TYR A 101 -6.36 -8.84 -9.71
CA TYR A 101 -7.16 -8.24 -8.62
C TYR A 101 -7.79 -9.29 -7.70
N TYR A 102 -8.24 -10.42 -8.25
CA TYR A 102 -8.78 -11.58 -7.52
C TYR A 102 -7.83 -12.23 -6.50
N GLN A 103 -6.55 -11.85 -6.50
CA GLN A 103 -5.56 -12.34 -5.54
C GLN A 103 -5.19 -11.26 -4.51
N ARG A 104 -5.95 -10.17 -4.43
CA ARG A 104 -5.75 -9.08 -3.46
C ARG A 104 -6.60 -9.24 -2.22
N TYR A 105 -7.59 -10.13 -2.24
CA TYR A 105 -8.54 -10.36 -1.16
C TYR A 105 -8.77 -11.87 -0.96
N PRO A 106 -9.11 -12.33 0.25
CA PRO A 106 -9.53 -13.71 0.48
C PRO A 106 -10.97 -13.93 0.02
N ASP A 107 -11.35 -15.19 -0.24
CA ASP A 107 -12.65 -15.58 -0.81
C ASP A 107 -13.86 -14.96 -0.08
N ASP A 108 -13.79 -14.81 1.25
CA ASP A 108 -14.87 -14.21 2.07
C ASP A 108 -15.16 -12.73 1.74
N TYR A 109 -14.27 -12.07 1.02
CA TYR A 109 -14.42 -10.69 0.55
C TYR A 109 -14.92 -10.59 -0.89
N GLU A 110 -15.24 -11.71 -1.55
CA GLU A 110 -15.85 -11.72 -2.88
C GLU A 110 -17.35 -11.34 -2.83
N ARG A 111 -17.62 -10.07 -2.55
CA ARG A 111 -18.98 -9.53 -2.37
C ARG A 111 -19.67 -9.18 -3.68
N PHE A 112 -18.91 -8.69 -4.65
CA PHE A 112 -19.38 -8.29 -5.97
C PHE A 112 -19.08 -9.41 -6.97
N VAL A 113 -20.12 -9.93 -7.61
CA VAL A 113 -20.07 -11.12 -8.47
C VAL A 113 -20.86 -10.92 -9.78
N PRO A 114 -20.42 -11.55 -10.89
CA PRO A 114 -19.20 -12.36 -11.02
C PRO A 114 -17.92 -11.51 -10.98
N ALA A 115 -16.83 -12.06 -10.44
CA ALA A 115 -15.51 -11.43 -10.42
C ALA A 115 -14.59 -12.02 -11.52
N CYS A 116 -13.67 -11.21 -12.04
CA CYS A 116 -12.63 -11.66 -12.96
C CYS A 116 -11.54 -12.45 -12.21
N THR A 117 -11.49 -13.77 -12.40
CA THR A 117 -10.59 -14.69 -11.67
C THR A 117 -9.32 -15.03 -12.45
N THR A 118 -8.89 -14.18 -13.38
CA THR A 118 -7.70 -14.39 -14.21
C THR A 118 -6.89 -13.10 -14.37
N ALA A 119 -5.58 -13.24 -14.52
CA ALA A 119 -4.67 -12.14 -14.85
C ALA A 119 -4.82 -11.64 -16.30
N ASP A 120 -5.44 -12.44 -17.17
CA ASP A 120 -5.70 -12.07 -18.56
C ASP A 120 -7.02 -11.30 -18.66
N LEU A 121 -6.97 -10.02 -18.29
CA LEU A 121 -8.15 -9.14 -18.18
C LEU A 121 -8.93 -9.02 -19.50
N ALA A 122 -8.31 -9.30 -20.66
CA ALA A 122 -9.00 -9.32 -21.94
C ALA A 122 -10.04 -10.44 -22.07
N LYS A 123 -9.98 -11.47 -21.20
CA LYS A 123 -10.96 -12.57 -21.13
C LYS A 123 -12.17 -12.25 -20.25
N CYS A 124 -12.15 -11.13 -19.53
CA CYS A 124 -13.19 -10.74 -18.60
C CYS A 124 -14.08 -9.64 -19.17
N SER A 125 -15.34 -9.60 -18.73
CA SER A 125 -16.17 -8.43 -18.97
C SER A 125 -15.64 -7.24 -18.16
N ARG A 126 -15.91 -6.00 -18.59
CA ARG A 126 -15.54 -4.81 -17.80
C ARG A 126 -16.19 -4.83 -16.41
N ASP A 127 -17.41 -5.34 -16.29
CA ASP A 127 -18.11 -5.44 -15.03
C ASP A 127 -17.44 -6.48 -14.12
N ASP A 128 -16.96 -7.60 -14.66
CA ASP A 128 -16.24 -8.63 -13.89
C ASP A 128 -14.89 -8.10 -13.35
N ILE A 129 -14.18 -7.32 -14.17
CA ILE A 129 -12.94 -6.63 -13.75
C ILE A 129 -13.25 -5.63 -12.65
N THR A 130 -14.30 -4.83 -12.82
CA THR A 130 -14.74 -3.81 -11.85
C THR A 130 -15.13 -4.48 -10.54
N ASN A 131 -15.89 -5.57 -10.57
CA ASN A 131 -16.27 -6.34 -9.39
C ASN A 131 -15.04 -6.87 -8.63
N SER A 132 -14.04 -7.43 -9.35
CA SER A 132 -12.81 -7.91 -8.73
C SER A 132 -11.98 -6.76 -8.14
N TYR A 133 -11.93 -5.61 -8.81
CA TYR A 133 -11.28 -4.41 -8.27
C TYR A 133 -11.99 -3.90 -7.01
N ASP A 134 -13.33 -3.84 -7.00
CA ASP A 134 -14.12 -3.38 -5.87
C ASP A 134 -14.04 -4.32 -4.66
N ASN A 135 -13.95 -5.64 -4.87
CA ASN A 135 -13.65 -6.60 -3.81
C ASN A 135 -12.27 -6.35 -3.18
N ALA A 136 -11.27 -5.98 -3.99
CA ALA A 136 -9.95 -5.60 -3.47
C ALA A 136 -9.97 -4.25 -2.71
N ILE A 137 -10.82 -3.30 -3.10
CA ILE A 137 -11.05 -2.07 -2.32
C ILE A 137 -11.71 -2.39 -0.98
N LEU A 138 -12.73 -3.26 -0.97
CA LEU A 138 -13.40 -3.69 0.26
C LEU A 138 -12.42 -4.34 1.24
N TYR A 139 -11.50 -5.16 0.74
CA TYR A 139 -10.45 -5.74 1.55
C TYR A 139 -9.45 -4.69 2.06
N THR A 140 -9.04 -3.73 1.21
CA THR A 140 -8.20 -2.60 1.64
C THR A 140 -8.86 -1.79 2.76
N ASP A 141 -10.16 -1.49 2.65
CA ASP A 141 -10.94 -0.82 3.71
C ASP A 141 -10.84 -1.56 5.04
N THR A 142 -10.97 -2.88 5.01
CA THR A 142 -10.87 -3.72 6.21
C THR A 142 -9.45 -3.72 6.80
N VAL A 143 -8.40 -3.77 5.98
CA VAL A 143 -7.01 -3.64 6.46
C VAL A 143 -6.80 -2.28 7.16
N LEU A 144 -7.31 -1.19 6.58
CA LEU A 144 -7.20 0.14 7.17
C LEU A 144 -7.99 0.25 8.49
N ASP A 145 -9.18 -0.32 8.56
CA ASP A 145 -9.95 -0.40 9.81
C ASP A 145 -9.18 -1.16 10.90
N GLN A 146 -8.55 -2.29 10.57
CA GLN A 146 -7.71 -3.03 11.52
C GLN A 146 -6.51 -2.21 12.02
N VAL A 147 -5.88 -1.39 11.16
CA VAL A 147 -4.83 -0.46 11.59
C VAL A 147 -5.38 0.59 12.55
N ILE A 148 -6.54 1.18 12.24
CA ILE A 148 -7.20 2.16 13.11
C ILE A 148 -7.53 1.54 14.47
N GLU A 149 -8.12 0.35 14.49
CA GLU A 149 -8.49 -0.36 15.72
C GLU A 149 -7.26 -0.77 16.53
N MET A 150 -6.15 -1.09 15.88
CA MET A 150 -4.89 -1.35 16.55
C MET A 150 -4.33 -0.06 17.18
N LEU A 151 -4.33 1.06 16.45
CA LEU A 151 -3.84 2.36 16.92
C LEU A 151 -4.67 2.91 18.09
N LYS A 152 -5.99 2.69 18.09
CA LYS A 152 -6.90 3.07 19.18
C LYS A 152 -6.60 2.36 20.50
N ARG A 153 -5.93 1.20 20.46
CA ARG A 153 -5.56 0.42 21.66
C ARG A 153 -4.22 0.86 22.27
N GLN A 154 -3.55 1.83 21.67
CA GLN A 154 -2.27 2.34 22.14
C GLN A 154 -2.50 3.49 23.13
N ASP A 155 -2.82 3.16 24.38
CA ASP A 155 -3.14 4.16 25.43
C ASP A 155 -1.96 5.07 25.78
N ASP A 156 -0.73 4.60 25.56
CA ASP A 156 0.50 5.32 25.88
C ASP A 156 0.96 6.29 24.77
N TYR A 157 0.28 6.30 23.62
CA TYR A 157 0.72 7.05 22.43
C TYR A 157 -0.37 7.96 21.85
N ALA A 158 0.03 9.13 21.37
CA ALA A 158 -0.79 9.94 20.49
C ALA A 158 -0.69 9.37 19.06
N THR A 159 -1.68 8.59 18.64
CA THR A 159 -1.66 7.90 17.34
C THR A 159 -2.33 8.71 16.23
N ALA A 160 -1.82 8.55 15.01
CA ALA A 160 -2.40 9.10 13.79
C ALA A 160 -2.13 8.16 12.61
N MET A 161 -3.02 8.17 11.62
CA MET A 161 -2.87 7.41 10.37
C MET A 161 -3.09 8.33 9.18
N ILE A 162 -2.23 8.18 8.17
CA ILE A 162 -2.41 8.78 6.84
C ILE A 162 -2.42 7.64 5.82
N TYR A 163 -3.47 7.57 5.03
CA TYR A 163 -3.55 6.66 3.88
C TYR A 163 -3.52 7.47 2.59
N LEU A 164 -2.65 7.06 1.67
CA LEU A 164 -2.56 7.63 0.33
C LEU A 164 -2.09 6.54 -0.64
N SER A 165 -2.87 6.31 -1.68
CA SER A 165 -2.46 5.47 -2.80
C SER A 165 -1.42 6.20 -3.68
N ASP A 166 -0.47 5.46 -4.21
CA ASP A 166 0.57 5.98 -5.12
C ASP A 166 -0.01 6.42 -6.47
N HIS A 167 -1.07 5.74 -6.94
CA HIS A 167 -1.81 6.05 -8.15
C HIS A 167 -3.20 5.39 -8.21
N GLY A 168 -4.07 5.86 -9.10
CA GLY A 168 -5.30 5.16 -9.49
C GLY A 168 -5.08 4.13 -10.60
N GLU A 169 -6.16 3.55 -11.12
CA GLU A 169 -6.12 2.52 -12.17
C GLU A 169 -7.26 2.75 -13.18
N SER A 170 -6.99 2.56 -14.48
CA SER A 170 -8.03 2.46 -15.52
C SER A 170 -8.52 1.02 -15.62
N LEU A 171 -9.83 0.80 -15.67
CA LEU A 171 -10.47 -0.53 -15.69
C LEU A 171 -11.11 -0.82 -17.05
N GLY A 172 -10.48 -0.36 -18.14
CA GLY A 172 -10.97 -0.57 -19.50
C GLY A 172 -11.69 0.64 -20.11
N GLU A 173 -11.64 1.82 -19.47
CA GLU A 173 -12.10 3.06 -20.09
C GLU A 173 -11.38 3.28 -21.44
N LYS A 174 -12.15 3.51 -22.51
CA LYS A 174 -11.63 3.65 -23.87
C LYS A 174 -10.76 2.46 -24.34
N ALA A 175 -11.00 1.27 -23.79
CA ALA A 175 -10.24 0.03 -24.03
C ALA A 175 -8.79 0.05 -23.52
N TYR A 176 -8.48 0.88 -22.50
CA TYR A 176 -7.17 0.90 -21.84
C TYR A 176 -7.25 0.44 -20.39
N ILE A 177 -6.25 -0.34 -19.97
CA ILE A 177 -5.97 -0.67 -18.58
C ILE A 177 -4.57 -0.11 -18.29
N CYS A 178 -4.50 0.91 -17.44
CA CYS A 178 -3.30 1.68 -17.19
C CYS A 178 -3.35 2.32 -15.80
N THR A 179 -2.20 2.36 -15.14
CA THR A 179 -1.92 3.19 -13.97
C THR A 179 -2.26 4.67 -14.21
N VAL A 180 -3.06 5.28 -13.34
CA VAL A 180 -3.49 6.68 -13.42
C VAL A 180 -2.87 7.51 -12.30
N PHE A 181 -1.85 8.30 -12.61
CA PHE A 181 -1.36 9.31 -11.66
C PHE A 181 -2.31 10.51 -11.65
N LEU A 182 -3.09 10.66 -10.56
CA LEU A 182 -3.94 11.83 -10.23
C LEU A 182 -4.26 12.71 -11.45
N CYS A 183 -5.31 12.34 -12.19
CA CYS A 183 -5.78 13.08 -13.35
C CYS A 183 -6.13 14.52 -12.97
N HIS A 184 -5.46 15.49 -13.60
CA HIS A 184 -5.88 16.88 -13.58
C HIS A 184 -7.08 17.01 -14.54
N CYS A 185 -8.29 17.16 -14.01
CA CYS A 185 -9.42 17.68 -14.79
C CYS A 185 -9.30 19.20 -14.87
N SER A 186 -8.50 19.71 -15.82
CA SER A 186 -8.65 21.09 -16.28
C SER A 186 -9.83 21.15 -17.24
N ARG A 187 -10.85 21.94 -16.89
CA ARG A 187 -11.92 22.34 -17.83
C ARG A 187 -11.35 23.18 -18.97
#